data_AF-A0A0F9NKF3-F1
#
_entry.id   AF-A0A0F9NKF3-F1
#
_cell.length_a   1.000
_cell.length_b   1.000
_cell.length_c   1.000
_cell.angle_alpha   90.00
_cell.angle_beta   90.00
_cell.angle_gamma   90.00
#
_symmetry.space_group_name_H-M   'P 1'
#
loop_
_entity.id
_entity.type
_entity.pdbx_description
1 polymer ?
#
loop_
_entity_poly.entity_id
_entity_poly.type
_entity_poly.pdbx_seq_one_letter_code
_entity_poly.pdbx_strand_id
1 'polypeptide(L)'
;MKGKKFLLGAIIGIVLLGNIFSPVLAQDETRSSSKIAIRPVPDFNIEVWIDKGCGKSYTVGENITIYFKSNKDSYLTLFEQRSGGRIRLLFPNRYEK
;
A
#
# COMPACT_ATOMS: atom_id res chain seq x y z
N MET A 1 44.38 -13.15 -59.31
CA MET A 1 43.41 -13.84 -58.42
C MET A 1 44.14 -14.64 -57.33
N LYS A 2 44.51 -14.04 -56.18
CA LYS A 2 44.97 -14.82 -54.98
C LYS A 2 45.13 -14.04 -53.65
N GLY A 3 44.85 -12.73 -53.58
CA GLY A 3 45.02 -11.94 -52.34
C GLY A 3 43.77 -11.74 -51.47
N LYS A 4 42.55 -11.73 -52.06
CA LYS A 4 41.31 -11.44 -51.30
C LYS A 4 40.78 -12.62 -50.48
N LYS A 5 41.20 -13.86 -50.79
CA LYS A 5 40.79 -15.08 -50.08
C LYS A 5 41.52 -15.29 -48.74
N PHE A 6 42.66 -14.62 -48.55
CA PHE A 6 43.43 -14.71 -47.30
C PHE A 6 42.89 -13.74 -46.23
N LEU A 7 42.46 -12.55 -46.66
CA LEU A 7 41.88 -11.52 -45.79
C LEU A 7 40.48 -11.91 -45.28
N LEU A 8 39.73 -12.68 -46.05
CA LEU A 8 38.41 -13.20 -45.64
C LEU A 8 38.52 -14.35 -44.63
N GLY A 9 39.57 -15.19 -44.75
CA GLY A 9 39.83 -16.29 -43.81
C GLY A 9 40.24 -15.83 -42.41
N ALA A 10 40.96 -14.71 -42.31
CA ALA A 10 41.40 -14.14 -41.04
C ALA A 10 40.23 -13.56 -40.21
N ILE A 11 39.21 -13.00 -40.86
CA ILE A 11 38.02 -12.43 -40.20
C ILE A 11 37.11 -13.54 -39.65
N ILE A 12 36.99 -14.67 -40.37
CA ILE A 12 36.21 -15.84 -39.93
C ILE A 12 36.88 -16.51 -38.71
N GLY A 13 38.21 -16.52 -38.64
CA GLY A 13 38.95 -17.06 -37.49
C GLY A 13 38.73 -16.31 -36.17
N ILE A 14 38.53 -14.99 -36.21
CA ILE A 14 38.31 -14.15 -35.02
C ILE A 14 36.89 -14.29 -34.45
N VAL A 15 35.90 -14.57 -35.31
CA VAL A 15 34.49 -14.77 -34.86
C VAL A 15 34.28 -16.13 -34.18
N LEU A 16 35.09 -17.15 -34.53
CA LEU A 16 35.00 -18.48 -33.93
C LEU A 16 35.71 -18.61 -32.57
N LEU A 17 36.61 -17.68 -32.21
CA LEU A 17 37.30 -17.67 -30.91
C LEU A 17 36.59 -16.80 -29.84
N GLY A 18 35.62 -15.96 -30.22
CA GLY A 18 34.96 -15.01 -29.32
C GLY A 18 33.78 -15.55 -28.49
N ASN A 19 33.38 -16.81 -28.66
CA ASN A 19 32.13 -17.37 -28.08
C ASN A 19 32.33 -18.19 -26.78
N ILE A 20 33.39 -17.93 -26.00
CA ILE A 20 33.63 -18.63 -24.72
C ILE A 20 33.28 -17.82 -23.47
N PHE A 21 32.73 -16.60 -23.61
CA PHE A 21 32.27 -15.80 -22.47
C PHE A 21 30.74 -15.75 -22.40
N SER A 22 30.13 -16.84 -21.97
CA SER A 22 28.83 -16.75 -21.30
C SER A 22 29.09 -16.88 -19.80
N PRO A 23 28.77 -15.85 -18.98
CA PRO A 23 28.71 -16.07 -17.55
C PRO A 23 27.58 -17.08 -17.33
N VAL A 24 27.93 -18.25 -16.80
CA VAL A 24 26.98 -19.10 -16.07
C VAL A 24 26.20 -18.16 -15.17
N LEU A 25 24.92 -17.99 -15.48
CA LEU A 25 24.02 -17.16 -14.73
C LEU A 25 24.05 -17.69 -13.30
N ALA A 26 24.72 -16.95 -12.42
CA ALA A 26 24.64 -17.16 -10.99
C ALA A 26 23.17 -16.98 -10.60
N GLN A 27 22.43 -18.08 -10.60
CA GLN A 27 21.07 -18.14 -10.12
C GLN A 27 21.18 -18.07 -8.60
N ASP A 28 21.18 -16.85 -8.07
CA ASP A 28 21.05 -16.59 -6.64
C ASP A 28 19.68 -17.15 -6.23
N GLU A 29 19.67 -18.35 -5.65
CA GLU A 29 18.48 -18.88 -5.00
C GLU A 29 18.20 -18.03 -3.76
N THR A 30 17.57 -16.88 -3.96
CA THR A 30 16.94 -16.13 -2.89
C THR A 30 15.86 -17.00 -2.28
N ARG A 31 16.23 -17.76 -1.25
CA ARG A 31 15.28 -18.38 -0.32
C ARG A 31 14.34 -17.26 0.14
N SER A 32 13.09 -17.35 -0.30
CA SER A 32 12.01 -16.47 0.12
C SER A 32 11.90 -16.59 1.64
N SER A 33 12.58 -15.70 2.36
CA SER A 33 12.41 -15.55 3.79
C SER A 33 10.98 -15.08 3.98
N SER A 34 10.10 -16.01 4.39
CA SER A 34 8.75 -15.67 4.78
C SER A 34 8.83 -14.78 6.01
N LYS A 35 8.84 -13.46 5.79
CA LYS A 35 8.70 -12.48 6.86
C LYS A 35 7.35 -12.73 7.53
N ILE A 36 7.38 -13.24 8.76
CA ILE A 36 6.19 -13.36 9.61
C ILE A 36 5.72 -11.94 9.91
N ALA A 37 4.62 -11.53 9.29
CA ALA A 37 3.99 -10.26 9.58
C ALA A 37 3.20 -10.38 10.89
N ILE A 38 3.81 -9.97 12.00
CA ILE A 38 3.10 -9.81 13.27
C ILE A 38 2.18 -8.59 13.14
N ARG A 39 0.87 -8.80 13.13
CA ARG A 39 -0.14 -7.74 13.18
C ARG A 39 -0.61 -7.59 14.63
N PRO A 40 -0.19 -6.57 15.37
CA PRO A 40 -0.70 -6.36 16.73
C PRO A 40 -2.20 -6.06 16.65
N VAL A 41 -3.00 -6.82 17.40
CA VAL A 41 -4.43 -6.52 17.56
C VAL A 41 -4.54 -5.38 18.56
N PRO A 42 -5.17 -4.25 18.22
CA PRO A 42 -5.38 -3.16 19.17
C PRO A 42 -6.27 -3.65 20.32
N ASP A 43 -5.82 -3.39 21.54
CA ASP A 43 -6.57 -3.69 22.77
C ASP A 43 -7.74 -2.70 22.99
N PHE A 44 -7.74 -1.56 22.28
CA PHE A 44 -8.81 -0.57 22.31
C PHE A 44 -9.55 -0.54 20.97
N ASN A 45 -10.88 -0.62 21.03
CA ASN A 45 -11.76 -0.62 19.86
C ASN A 45 -12.95 0.33 20.07
N ILE A 46 -13.34 0.98 18.98
CA ILE A 46 -14.47 1.90 18.88
C ILE A 46 -15.28 1.52 17.64
N GLU A 47 -16.59 1.42 17.81
CA GLU A 47 -17.56 1.31 16.73
C GLU A 47 -18.40 2.60 16.68
N VAL A 48 -18.54 3.18 15.48
CA VAL A 48 -19.39 4.36 15.21
C VAL A 48 -20.26 4.07 14.00
N TRP A 49 -21.56 4.33 14.13
CA TRP A 49 -22.50 4.18 13.03
C TRP A 49 -23.61 5.21 13.13
N ILE A 50 -24.35 5.36 12.03
CA ILE A 50 -25.47 6.30 11.91
C ILE A 50 -26.76 5.55 11.62
N ASP A 51 -27.89 6.15 11.97
CA ASP A 51 -29.22 5.55 11.89
C ASP A 51 -29.59 4.98 10.52
N LYS A 52 -29.27 5.68 9.41
CA LYS A 52 -29.51 5.13 8.07
C LYS A 52 -28.42 4.19 7.56
N GLY A 53 -27.27 4.12 8.23
CA GLY A 53 -26.08 3.41 7.78
C GLY A 53 -25.24 4.17 6.74
N CYS A 54 -24.04 3.65 6.48
CA CYS A 54 -23.04 4.28 5.60
C CYS A 54 -23.52 4.41 4.15
N GLY A 55 -23.22 5.55 3.52
CA GLY A 55 -23.55 5.82 2.11
C GLY A 55 -25.00 6.21 1.85
N LYS A 56 -25.84 6.34 2.90
CA LYS A 56 -27.19 6.89 2.76
C LYS A 56 -27.20 8.41 2.83
N SER A 57 -28.20 8.99 2.19
CA SER A 57 -28.41 10.44 2.14
C SER A 57 -29.43 10.90 3.18
N TYR A 58 -29.21 12.10 3.69
CA TYR A 58 -30.13 12.84 4.54
C TYR A 58 -30.59 14.10 3.83
N THR A 59 -31.82 14.51 4.11
CA THR A 59 -32.38 15.77 3.63
C THR A 59 -32.05 16.92 4.58
N VAL A 60 -32.09 18.16 4.08
CA VAL A 60 -31.83 19.33 4.92
C VAL A 60 -32.91 19.44 5.99
N GLY A 61 -32.50 19.56 7.26
CA GLY A 61 -33.39 19.60 8.42
C GLY A 61 -33.76 18.23 8.97
N GLU A 62 -33.36 17.14 8.31
CA GLU A 62 -33.53 15.80 8.84
C GLU A 62 -32.54 15.54 9.99
N ASN A 63 -33.04 14.88 11.03
CA ASN A 63 -32.21 14.51 12.18
C ASN A 63 -31.34 13.31 11.83
N ILE A 64 -30.08 13.37 12.27
CA ILE A 64 -29.12 12.26 12.17
C ILE A 64 -28.86 11.77 13.60
N THR A 65 -29.01 10.47 13.83
CA THR A 65 -28.65 9.86 15.12
C THR A 65 -27.34 9.11 14.97
N ILE A 66 -26.35 9.50 15.78
CA ILE A 66 -25.01 8.94 15.76
C ILE A 66 -24.86 8.05 17.00
N TYR A 67 -24.50 6.79 16.76
CA TYR A 67 -24.28 5.80 17.80
C TYR A 67 -22.79 5.53 17.95
N PHE A 68 -22.37 5.25 19.19
CA PHE A 68 -20.98 4.96 19.55
C PHE A 68 -20.95 3.81 20.56
N LYS A 69 -19.97 2.93 20.41
CA LYS A 69 -19.65 1.89 21.37
C LYS A 69 -18.14 1.75 21.50
N SER A 70 -17.65 1.61 22.73
CA SER A 70 -16.26 1.28 23.02
C SER A 70 -16.16 0.03 23.88
N ASN A 71 -15.04 -0.67 23.79
CA ASN A 71 -14.71 -1.79 24.65
C ASN A 71 -14.09 -1.38 26.00
N LYS A 72 -13.79 -0.08 26.21
CA LYS A 72 -13.20 0.45 27.44
C LYS A 72 -13.75 1.84 27.76
N ASP A 73 -13.64 2.22 29.04
CA ASP A 73 -13.97 3.56 29.49
C ASP A 73 -13.13 4.58 28.73
N SER A 74 -13.81 5.58 28.16
CA SER A 74 -13.19 6.56 27.26
C SER A 74 -13.94 7.89 27.28
N TYR A 75 -13.25 8.93 26.84
CA TYR A 75 -13.85 10.22 26.57
C TYR A 75 -14.18 10.35 25.08
N LEU A 76 -15.28 11.02 24.75
CA LEU A 76 -15.76 11.16 23.37
C LEU A 76 -15.75 12.62 22.92
N THR A 77 -15.04 12.88 21.82
CA THR A 77 -15.15 14.10 21.02
C THR A 77 -15.56 13.69 19.60
N LEU A 78 -16.60 14.31 19.04
CA LEU A 78 -17.11 13.98 17.70
C LEU A 78 -16.95 15.15 16.74
N PHE A 79 -16.39 14.90 15.57
CA PHE A 79 -16.21 15.89 14.50
C PHE A 79 -16.94 15.47 13.22
N GLU A 80 -17.51 16.45 12.52
CA GLU A 80 -17.93 16.33 11.11
C GLU A 80 -16.74 16.72 10.23
N GLN A 81 -16.37 15.84 9.29
CA GLN A 81 -15.46 16.18 8.20
C GLN A 81 -16.26 16.30 6.90
N ARG A 82 -16.27 17.48 6.31
CA ARG A 82 -16.97 17.76 5.06
C ARG A 82 -16.05 17.52 3.87
N SER A 83 -16.63 17.24 2.70
CA SER A 83 -15.90 16.99 1.44
C SER A 83 -14.92 18.10 1.05
N GLY A 84 -15.16 19.35 1.46
CA GLY A 84 -14.25 20.48 1.25
C GLY A 84 -13.10 20.58 2.26
N GLY A 85 -12.83 19.54 3.06
CA GLY A 85 -11.80 19.52 4.09
C GLY A 85 -12.12 20.32 5.36
N ARG A 86 -13.32 20.93 5.43
CA ARG A 86 -13.78 21.65 6.63
C ARG A 86 -14.10 20.64 7.74
N ILE A 87 -13.57 20.91 8.93
CA ILE A 87 -13.83 20.13 10.14
C ILE A 87 -14.69 20.97 11.08
N ARG A 88 -15.75 20.37 11.62
CA ARG A 88 -16.64 21.01 12.60
C ARG A 88 -16.81 20.11 13.82
N LEU A 89 -16.70 20.68 15.02
CA LEU A 89 -17.00 19.98 16.26
C LEU A 89 -18.52 19.78 16.40
N LEU A 90 -18.95 18.51 16.53
CA LEU A 90 -20.35 18.12 16.74
C LEU A 90 -20.65 17.85 18.21
N PHE A 91 -19.72 17.20 18.91
CA PHE A 91 -19.88 16.86 20.32
C PHE A 91 -18.57 17.09 21.06
N PRO A 92 -18.49 18.09 21.97
CA PRO A 92 -17.29 18.34 22.77
C PRO A 92 -17.15 17.29 23.88
N ASN A 93 -15.92 16.83 24.11
CA ASN A 93 -15.60 16.13 25.34
C ASN A 93 -15.64 17.13 26.51
N ARG A 94 -16.58 16.95 27.44
CA ARG A 94 -16.76 17.84 28.60
C ARG A 94 -15.61 17.79 29.61
N TYR A 95 -14.69 16.84 29.48
CA TYR A 95 -13.53 16.68 30.35
C TYR A 95 -12.24 17.27 29.74
N GLU A 96 -12.32 17.77 28.50
CA GLU A 96 -11.23 18.48 27.84
C GLU A 96 -11.22 19.94 28.33
N LYS A 97 -10.09 20.41 28.88
CA LYS A 97 -9.90 21.77 29.40
C LYS A 97 -9.15 22.65 28.42
#